data_AF-A0A518AYE8-F1
#
_entry.id   AF-A0A518AYE8-F1
#
_cell.length_a   1.000
_cell.length_b   1.000
_cell.length_c   1.000
_cell.angle_alpha   90.00
_cell.angle_beta   90.00
_cell.angle_gamma   90.00
#
_symmetry.space_group_name_H-M   'P 1'
#
loop_
_entity.id
_entity.type
_entity.pdbx_description
1 polymer ?
#
loop_
_entity_poly.entity_id
_entity_poly.type
_entity_poly.pdbx_seq_one_letter_code
_entity_poly.pdbx_strand_id
1 'polypeptide(L)'
;MGTAPVSIDPFGVFGPPPGLLPYWIMSLNLLHAYIVYITLMFLTSVGLRLRFYSSVLDVARHLSTSCPNVYRLINEHWILTLRGGLLPLVSIYVGLLAFSGLLNLLVLRESAITFEMMLDRKHPLGLVIELTFIGTMIAVDLFVSIRVSQIDTEEVKRSLNFAERWLGSRLNRLLQVLGRWNPIKQYADTEARAYLEWLNDVFHMSLTTMITQVALRLVVAISLVTFYLWVQFIS
;
A
#
# COMPACT_ATOMS: atom_id res chain seq x y z
N MET A 1 -27.30 -69.61 15.77
CA MET A 1 -28.43 -68.67 15.83
C MET A 1 -28.52 -68.18 17.26
N GLY A 2 -28.27 -66.94 17.64
CA GLY A 2 -27.75 -65.75 16.99
C GLY A 2 -27.39 -64.79 18.13
N THR A 3 -26.16 -64.30 18.17
CA THR A 3 -25.73 -63.27 19.13
C THR A 3 -25.05 -62.15 18.37
N ALA A 4 -25.85 -61.15 18.01
CA ALA A 4 -25.46 -59.76 17.85
C ALA A 4 -26.68 -58.94 18.32
N PRO A 5 -26.47 -57.91 19.16
CA PRO A 5 -25.91 -56.68 18.61
C PRO A 5 -24.78 -56.09 19.47
N VAL A 6 -23.68 -55.77 18.78
CA VAL A 6 -22.74 -54.73 19.17
C VAL A 6 -23.25 -53.44 18.55
N SER A 7 -23.68 -52.47 19.36
CA SER A 7 -23.61 -51.05 18.99
C SER A 7 -23.66 -50.21 20.27
N ILE A 8 -22.50 -50.06 20.89
CA ILE A 8 -22.21 -48.91 21.73
C ILE A 8 -21.00 -48.28 21.06
N ASP A 9 -21.23 -47.19 20.33
CA ASP A 9 -20.18 -46.22 20.05
C ASP A 9 -20.16 -45.27 21.26
N PRO A 10 -19.20 -45.39 22.20
CA PRO A 10 -19.13 -44.52 23.37
C PRO A 10 -18.41 -43.21 23.06
N PHE A 11 -18.00 -43.01 21.81
CA PHE A 11 -17.33 -41.81 21.33
C PHE A 11 -18.19 -41.14 20.29
N GLY A 12 -19.32 -40.60 20.74
CA GLY A 12 -19.95 -39.46 20.10
C GLY A 12 -19.00 -38.27 20.14
N VAL A 13 -17.90 -38.35 19.38
CA VAL A 13 -17.14 -37.20 18.93
C VAL A 13 -18.14 -36.43 18.09
N PHE A 14 -18.69 -35.36 18.65
CA PHE A 14 -19.35 -34.31 17.91
C PHE A 14 -18.32 -33.74 16.92
N GLY A 15 -18.11 -34.44 15.81
CA GLY A 15 -17.46 -33.87 14.65
C GLY A 15 -18.35 -32.73 14.14
N PRO A 16 -17.76 -31.60 13.73
CA PRO A 16 -18.54 -30.51 13.14
C PRO A 16 -19.40 -31.04 11.98
N PRO A 17 -20.61 -30.50 11.79
CA PRO A 17 -21.56 -31.01 10.81
C PRO A 17 -20.91 -31.12 9.42
N PRO A 18 -21.06 -32.27 8.73
CA PRO A 18 -20.45 -32.49 7.43
C PRO A 18 -21.15 -31.60 6.40
N GLY A 19 -20.40 -30.73 5.71
CA GLY A 19 -20.80 -30.31 4.36
C GLY A 19 -20.58 -28.87 3.91
N LEU A 20 -20.08 -27.93 4.72
CA LEU A 20 -19.95 -26.53 4.26
C LEU A 20 -18.53 -26.08 3.93
N LEU A 21 -17.50 -26.56 4.65
CA LEU A 21 -16.11 -26.22 4.39
C LEU A 21 -15.21 -27.45 4.55
N PRO A 22 -14.19 -27.64 3.69
CA PRO A 22 -13.25 -28.74 3.82
C PRO A 22 -12.45 -28.63 5.14
N TYR A 23 -12.11 -29.78 5.71
CA TYR A 23 -11.48 -29.92 7.05
C TYR A 23 -10.19 -29.08 7.24
N TRP A 24 -9.44 -28.85 6.16
CA TRP A 24 -8.24 -28.01 6.18
C TRP A 24 -8.54 -26.51 6.43
N ILE A 25 -9.76 -26.04 6.13
CA ILE A 25 -10.18 -24.66 6.42
C ILE A 25 -10.56 -24.49 7.89
N MET A 26 -11.21 -25.50 8.47
CA MET A 26 -11.61 -25.47 9.89
C MET A 26 -10.39 -25.47 10.83
N SER A 27 -9.38 -26.28 10.50
CA SER A 27 -8.11 -26.34 11.23
C SER A 27 -7.14 -25.20 10.89
N LEU A 28 -7.54 -24.26 10.03
CA LEU A 28 -6.68 -23.16 9.62
C LEU A 28 -6.51 -22.17 10.79
N ASN A 29 -5.27 -21.94 11.18
CA ASN A 29 -4.93 -20.87 12.12
C ASN A 29 -5.04 -19.54 11.36
N LEU A 30 -6.06 -18.73 11.68
CA LEU A 30 -6.30 -17.46 10.98
C LEU A 30 -5.09 -16.53 11.07
N LEU A 31 -4.36 -16.58 12.18
CA LEU A 31 -3.19 -15.74 12.35
C LEU A 31 -2.10 -16.11 11.34
N HIS A 32 -1.86 -17.41 11.14
CA HIS A 32 -0.91 -17.87 10.12
C HIS A 32 -1.36 -17.46 8.72
N ALA A 33 -2.66 -17.61 8.41
CA ALA A 33 -3.21 -17.18 7.12
C ALA A 33 -3.06 -15.66 6.91
N TYR A 34 -3.30 -14.87 7.95
CA TYR A 34 -3.12 -13.42 7.95
C TYR A 34 -1.65 -13.02 7.75
N ILE A 35 -0.70 -13.70 8.41
CA ILE A 35 0.73 -13.45 8.23
C ILE A 35 1.17 -13.79 6.80
N VAL A 36 0.73 -14.93 6.27
CA VAL A 36 1.01 -15.31 4.88
C VAL A 36 0.44 -14.26 3.92
N TYR A 37 -0.80 -13.81 4.15
CA TYR A 37 -1.42 -12.75 3.38
C TYR A 37 -0.61 -11.44 3.44
N ILE A 38 -0.26 -10.96 4.64
CA ILE A 38 0.56 -9.75 4.80
C ILE A 38 1.89 -9.91 4.07
N THR A 39 2.51 -11.09 4.16
CA THR A 39 3.81 -11.36 3.52
C THR A 39 3.70 -11.31 2.01
N LEU A 40 2.70 -11.96 1.43
CA LEU A 40 2.44 -11.91 -0.01
C LEU A 40 2.12 -10.50 -0.50
N MET A 41 1.31 -9.77 0.25
CA MET A 41 0.95 -8.40 -0.08
C MET A 41 2.11 -7.44 0.09
N PHE A 42 2.98 -7.66 1.07
CA PHE A 42 4.24 -6.95 1.22
C PHE A 42 5.15 -7.21 0.03
N LEU A 43 5.38 -8.46 -0.35
CA LEU A 43 6.18 -8.83 -1.53
C LEU A 43 5.63 -8.21 -2.82
N THR A 44 4.31 -8.26 -3.00
CA THR A 44 3.62 -7.66 -4.16
C THR A 44 3.79 -6.14 -4.16
N SER A 45 3.61 -5.49 -3.01
CA SER A 45 3.81 -4.04 -2.85
C SER A 45 5.26 -3.65 -3.12
N VAL A 46 6.23 -4.41 -2.62
CA VAL A 46 7.67 -4.20 -2.88
C VAL A 46 7.96 -4.34 -4.37
N GLY A 47 7.45 -5.38 -5.02
CA GLY A 47 7.65 -5.60 -6.46
C GLY A 47 7.10 -4.45 -7.32
N LEU A 48 5.89 -3.98 -7.03
CA LEU A 48 5.28 -2.83 -7.72
C LEU A 48 6.06 -1.54 -7.48
N ARG A 49 6.53 -1.31 -6.24
CA ARG A 49 7.34 -0.15 -5.91
C ARG A 49 8.70 -0.18 -6.57
N LEU A 50 9.36 -1.34 -6.65
CA LEU A 50 10.62 -1.48 -7.37
C LEU A 50 10.45 -1.13 -8.84
N ARG A 51 9.35 -1.56 -9.47
CA ARG A 51 9.00 -1.14 -10.83
C ARG A 51 8.81 0.37 -10.92
N PHE A 52 8.03 0.96 -10.02
CA PHE A 52 7.83 2.41 -9.96
C PHE A 52 9.15 3.18 -9.80
N TYR A 53 9.99 2.79 -8.84
CA TYR A 53 11.29 3.42 -8.61
C TYR A 53 12.23 3.22 -9.80
N SER A 54 12.19 2.07 -10.46
CA SER A 54 12.94 1.85 -11.69
C SER A 54 12.50 2.80 -12.80
N SER A 55 11.18 3.00 -12.99
CA SER A 55 10.65 3.97 -13.96
C SER A 55 11.06 5.40 -13.61
N VAL A 56 10.95 5.79 -12.34
CA VAL A 56 11.38 7.13 -11.89
C VAL A 56 12.88 7.32 -12.06
N LEU A 57 13.70 6.30 -11.77
CA LEU A 57 15.15 6.35 -12.00
C LEU A 57 15.49 6.47 -13.48
N ASP A 58 14.76 5.78 -14.36
CA ASP A 58 14.94 5.88 -15.80
C ASP A 58 14.61 7.29 -16.31
N VAL A 59 13.48 7.87 -15.84
CA VAL A 59 13.12 9.26 -16.12
C VAL A 59 14.17 10.23 -15.58
N ALA A 60 14.65 10.04 -14.35
CA ALA A 60 15.66 10.89 -13.74
C ALA A 60 17.01 10.83 -14.48
N ARG A 61 17.42 9.64 -14.94
CA ARG A 61 18.61 9.47 -15.78
C ARG A 61 18.44 10.19 -17.11
N HIS A 62 17.31 9.98 -17.79
CA HIS A 62 17.00 10.66 -19.06
C HIS A 62 16.96 12.18 -18.88
N LEU A 63 16.40 12.68 -17.78
CA LEU A 63 16.38 14.09 -17.42
C LEU A 63 17.80 14.65 -17.29
N SER A 64 18.69 13.94 -16.58
CA SER A 64 20.07 14.37 -16.37
C SER A 64 20.91 14.35 -17.65
N THR A 65 20.68 13.40 -18.57
CA THR A 65 21.51 13.25 -19.79
C THR A 65 20.98 14.06 -20.95
N SER A 66 19.66 14.08 -21.14
CA SER A 66 19.01 14.60 -22.34
C SER A 66 18.40 15.98 -22.14
N CYS A 67 18.10 16.37 -20.89
CA CYS A 67 17.39 17.61 -20.55
C CYS A 67 18.12 18.45 -19.47
N PRO A 68 19.36 18.90 -19.71
CA PRO A 68 20.17 19.56 -18.69
C PRO A 68 19.59 20.91 -18.21
N ASN A 69 18.85 21.63 -19.07
CA ASN A 69 18.25 22.91 -18.67
C ASN A 69 17.06 22.71 -17.74
N VAL A 70 16.22 21.71 -18.04
CA VAL A 70 15.10 21.31 -17.16
C VAL A 70 15.62 20.81 -15.81
N TYR A 71 16.67 19.98 -15.82
CA TYR A 71 17.30 19.47 -14.60
C TYR A 71 17.77 20.60 -13.67
N ARG A 72 18.43 21.63 -14.22
CA ARG A 72 18.90 22.77 -13.43
C ARG A 72 17.74 23.53 -12.77
N LEU A 73 16.64 23.72 -13.49
CA LEU A 73 15.47 24.44 -13.01
C LEU A 73 14.74 23.68 -11.89
N ILE A 74 14.64 22.35 -12.02
CA ILE A 74 14.12 21.47 -10.97
C ILE A 74 15.02 21.53 -9.73
N ASN A 75 16.33 21.46 -9.92
CA ASN A 75 17.30 21.53 -8.82
C ASN A 75 17.29 22.88 -8.09
N GLU A 76 16.81 23.95 -8.73
CA GLU A 76 16.64 25.26 -8.09
C GLU A 76 15.40 25.29 -7.18
N HIS A 77 14.37 24.50 -7.51
CA HIS A 77 13.08 24.51 -6.82
C HIS A 77 12.78 23.26 -5.97
N TRP A 78 13.65 22.23 -5.98
CA TRP A 78 13.43 20.95 -5.29
C TRP A 78 13.12 21.10 -3.79
N ILE A 79 13.69 22.12 -3.15
CA ILE A 79 13.56 22.34 -1.71
C ILE A 79 12.16 22.81 -1.33
N LEU A 80 11.46 23.51 -2.24
CA LEU A 80 10.06 23.90 -2.07
C LEU A 80 9.17 22.65 -2.07
N THR A 81 9.48 21.69 -2.95
CA THR A 81 8.77 20.41 -3.04
C THR A 81 8.94 19.57 -1.77
N LEU A 82 10.15 19.47 -1.23
CA LEU A 82 10.41 18.67 -0.02
C LEU A 82 9.82 19.24 1.26
N ARG A 83 9.86 20.57 1.41
CA ARG A 83 9.41 21.23 2.64
C ARG A 83 7.89 21.36 2.70
N GLY A 84 7.21 21.27 1.55
CA GLY A 84 5.77 21.51 1.39
C GLY A 84 4.82 20.37 1.83
N GLY A 85 5.31 19.26 2.38
CA GLY A 85 4.43 18.19 2.89
C GLY A 85 4.97 16.78 2.78
N LEU A 86 6.02 16.55 1.98
CA LEU A 86 6.61 15.23 1.79
C LEU A 86 7.21 14.64 3.08
N LEU A 87 8.03 15.42 3.79
CA LEU A 87 8.67 14.99 5.03
C LEU A 87 7.70 14.47 6.12
N PRO A 88 6.62 15.20 6.48
CA PRO A 88 5.67 14.70 7.48
C PRO A 88 4.90 13.47 6.99
N LEU A 89 4.56 13.36 5.71
CA LEU A 89 3.92 12.13 5.20
C LEU A 89 4.86 10.93 5.29
N VAL A 90 6.14 11.11 4.96
CA VAL A 90 7.14 10.05 5.07
C VAL A 90 7.35 9.64 6.53
N SER A 91 7.41 10.59 7.48
CA SER A 91 7.57 10.25 8.89
C SER A 91 6.35 9.51 9.45
N ILE A 92 5.13 9.91 9.07
CA ILE A 92 3.90 9.19 9.40
C ILE A 92 3.95 7.77 8.86
N TYR A 93 4.32 7.61 7.58
CA TYR A 93 4.41 6.29 6.95
C TYR A 93 5.41 5.36 7.66
N VAL A 94 6.62 5.85 7.97
CA VAL A 94 7.63 5.09 8.70
C VAL A 94 7.15 4.75 10.12
N GLY A 95 6.49 5.69 10.79
CA GLY A 95 5.89 5.46 12.11
C GLY A 95 4.82 4.36 12.09
N LEU A 96 3.91 4.38 11.11
CA LEU A 96 2.90 3.35 10.92
C LEU A 96 3.51 1.98 10.62
N LEU A 97 4.57 1.91 9.80
CA LEU A 97 5.29 0.67 9.53
C LEU A 97 5.95 0.10 10.78
N ALA A 98 6.64 0.95 11.56
CA ALA A 98 7.28 0.53 12.80
C ALA A 98 6.23 0.02 13.80
N PHE A 99 5.10 0.72 13.92
CA PHE A 99 4.01 0.33 14.81
C PHE A 99 3.33 -0.97 14.36
N SER A 100 3.09 -1.14 13.06
CA SER A 100 2.57 -2.40 12.50
C SER A 100 3.53 -3.57 12.72
N GLY A 101 4.84 -3.36 12.58
CA GLY A 101 5.86 -4.36 12.89
C GLY A 101 5.86 -4.76 14.37
N LEU A 102 5.73 -3.78 15.27
CA LEU A 102 5.65 -4.03 16.71
C LEU A 102 4.39 -4.83 17.08
N LEU A 103 3.23 -4.47 16.52
CA LEU A 103 1.99 -5.22 16.73
C LEU A 103 2.14 -6.66 16.24
N ASN A 104 2.70 -6.87 15.05
CA ASN A 104 2.94 -8.23 14.55
C ASN A 104 3.83 -9.02 15.52
N LEU A 105 4.93 -8.46 16.02
CA LEU A 105 5.81 -9.14 16.98
C LEU A 105 5.08 -9.51 18.28
N LEU A 106 4.20 -8.65 18.78
CA LEU A 106 3.40 -8.92 19.98
C LEU A 106 2.36 -10.03 19.73
N VAL A 107 1.63 -9.94 18.61
CA VAL A 107 0.55 -10.89 18.26
C VAL A 107 1.11 -12.29 17.94
N LEU A 108 2.27 -12.36 17.26
CA LEU A 108 2.97 -13.61 16.94
C LEU A 108 3.37 -14.40 18.19
N ARG A 109 3.55 -13.74 19.33
CA ARG A 109 4.04 -14.40 20.55
C ARG A 109 2.96 -15.16 21.32
N GLU A 110 1.70 -14.78 21.20
CA GLU A 110 0.68 -15.20 22.17
C GLU A 110 -0.54 -15.95 21.61
N SER A 111 -0.82 -15.94 20.29
CA SER A 111 -2.14 -16.38 19.82
C SER A 111 -2.14 -17.49 18.77
N ALA A 112 -2.83 -18.59 19.09
CA ALA A 112 -3.24 -19.64 18.16
C ALA A 112 -4.76 -19.57 17.98
N ILE A 113 -5.22 -18.60 17.18
CA ILE A 113 -6.65 -18.43 16.90
C ILE A 113 -7.03 -19.36 15.75
N THR A 114 -7.78 -20.41 16.06
CA THR A 114 -8.26 -21.38 15.07
C THR A 114 -9.65 -20.97 14.56
N PHE A 115 -9.95 -21.23 13.28
CA PHE A 115 -11.26 -20.93 12.69
C PHE A 115 -12.42 -21.57 13.45
N GLU A 116 -12.18 -22.75 14.04
CA GLU A 116 -13.13 -23.43 14.94
C GLU A 116 -13.57 -22.59 16.14
N MET A 117 -12.67 -21.81 16.75
CA MET A 117 -13.02 -20.92 17.88
C MET A 117 -13.89 -19.75 17.44
N MET A 118 -13.74 -19.27 16.20
CA MET A 118 -14.60 -18.22 15.64
C MET A 118 -15.97 -18.75 15.20
N LEU A 119 -16.04 -20.03 14.81
CA LEU A 119 -17.26 -20.67 14.35
C LEU A 119 -18.14 -21.19 15.50
N ASP A 120 -17.65 -21.16 16.74
CA ASP A 120 -18.43 -21.56 17.90
C ASP A 120 -19.68 -20.66 18.04
N ARG A 121 -20.83 -21.30 18.25
CA ARG A 121 -22.17 -20.74 18.02
C ARG A 121 -22.53 -19.56 18.94
N LYS A 122 -21.68 -19.26 19.92
CA LYS A 122 -21.91 -18.22 20.92
C LYS A 122 -21.84 -16.81 20.36
N HIS A 123 -21.07 -16.55 19.28
CA HIS A 123 -20.78 -15.18 18.84
C HIS A 123 -20.76 -14.96 17.30
N PRO A 124 -21.88 -15.18 16.58
CA PRO A 124 -21.93 -15.05 15.11
C PRO A 124 -21.65 -13.62 14.60
N LEU A 125 -21.93 -12.59 15.41
CA LEU A 125 -21.69 -11.20 15.03
C LEU A 125 -20.21 -10.86 14.91
N GLY A 126 -19.35 -11.43 15.76
CA GLY A 126 -17.91 -11.19 15.72
C GLY A 126 -17.28 -11.70 14.42
N LEU A 127 -17.71 -12.88 13.95
CA LEU A 127 -17.25 -13.46 12.70
C LEU A 127 -17.62 -12.58 11.49
N VAL A 128 -18.87 -12.12 11.41
CA VAL A 128 -19.32 -11.26 10.30
C VAL A 128 -18.52 -9.96 10.24
N ILE A 129 -18.27 -9.36 11.41
CA ILE A 129 -17.48 -8.14 11.51
C ILE A 129 -16.05 -8.37 11.00
N GLU A 130 -15.36 -9.40 11.49
CA GLU A 130 -13.97 -9.68 11.07
C GLU A 130 -13.87 -10.02 9.59
N LEU A 131 -14.80 -10.83 9.07
CA LEU A 131 -14.81 -11.19 7.66
C LEU A 131 -15.03 -9.95 6.77
N THR A 132 -15.84 -9.00 7.23
CA THR A 132 -16.07 -7.72 6.54
C THR A 132 -14.81 -6.85 6.54
N PHE A 133 -14.10 -6.76 7.66
CA PHE A 133 -12.84 -6.02 7.75
C PHE A 133 -11.75 -6.62 6.86
N ILE A 134 -11.57 -7.94 6.91
CA ILE A 134 -10.62 -8.66 6.06
C ILE A 134 -10.97 -8.49 4.58
N GLY A 135 -12.24 -8.67 4.21
CA GLY A 135 -12.70 -8.52 2.83
C GLY A 135 -12.49 -7.11 2.31
N THR A 136 -12.80 -6.09 3.12
CA THR A 136 -12.60 -4.68 2.76
C THR A 136 -11.11 -4.38 2.58
N MET A 137 -10.25 -4.88 3.46
CA MET A 137 -8.80 -4.74 3.34
C MET A 137 -8.28 -5.32 2.03
N ILE A 138 -8.69 -6.54 1.68
CA ILE A 138 -8.27 -7.19 0.44
C ILE A 138 -8.74 -6.40 -0.79
N ALA A 139 -10.00 -5.95 -0.79
CA ALA A 139 -10.57 -5.18 -1.89
C ALA A 139 -9.84 -3.85 -2.11
N VAL A 140 -9.55 -3.11 -1.04
CA VAL A 140 -8.82 -1.83 -1.11
C VAL A 140 -7.39 -2.07 -1.57
N ASP A 141 -6.70 -3.07 -1.03
CA ASP A 141 -5.33 -3.38 -1.41
C ASP A 141 -5.23 -3.74 -2.91
N LEU A 142 -6.14 -4.57 -3.42
CA LEU A 142 -6.22 -4.91 -4.85
C LEU A 142 -6.50 -3.69 -5.71
N PHE A 143 -7.47 -2.86 -5.31
CA PHE A 143 -7.84 -1.66 -6.04
C PHE A 143 -6.66 -0.68 -6.15
N VAL A 144 -5.98 -0.41 -5.03
CA VAL A 144 -4.80 0.46 -5.00
C VAL A 144 -3.66 -0.14 -5.84
N SER A 145 -3.41 -1.45 -5.71
CA SER A 145 -2.39 -2.16 -6.47
C SER A 145 -2.58 -2.05 -7.98
N ILE A 146 -3.82 -2.14 -8.47
CA ILE A 146 -4.13 -2.04 -9.90
C ILE A 146 -3.97 -0.59 -10.38
N ARG A 147 -4.43 0.38 -9.59
CA ARG A 147 -4.42 1.80 -9.98
C ARG A 147 -3.03 2.41 -10.03
N VAL A 148 -2.13 2.03 -9.10
CA VAL A 148 -0.80 2.63 -8.97
C VAL A 148 0.17 2.18 -10.08
N SER A 149 -0.12 1.09 -10.80
CA SER A 149 0.82 0.50 -11.77
C SER A 149 0.93 1.23 -13.13
N GLN A 150 0.15 2.28 -13.40
CA GLN A 150 0.01 2.84 -14.75
C GLN A 150 0.71 4.19 -14.93
N ILE A 151 2.02 4.25 -14.73
CA ILE A 151 2.81 5.42 -15.17
C ILE A 151 3.30 5.19 -16.59
N ASP A 152 2.78 5.98 -17.53
CA ASP A 152 3.31 6.04 -18.89
C ASP A 152 4.64 6.81 -18.88
N THR A 153 5.72 6.04 -18.79
CA THR A 153 7.08 6.57 -18.76
C THR A 153 7.43 7.29 -20.08
N GLU A 154 6.83 6.87 -21.20
CA GLU A 154 7.11 7.43 -22.51
C GLU A 154 6.42 8.79 -22.71
N GLU A 155 5.21 8.95 -22.18
CA GLU A 155 4.54 10.24 -22.15
C GLU A 155 5.33 11.26 -21.35
N VAL A 156 5.82 10.88 -20.15
CA VAL A 156 6.67 11.74 -19.31
C VAL A 156 7.94 12.14 -20.05
N LYS A 157 8.64 11.20 -20.70
CA LYS A 157 9.84 11.49 -21.50
C LYS A 157 9.54 12.43 -22.67
N ARG A 158 8.40 12.26 -23.34
CA ARG A 158 7.98 13.12 -24.46
C ARG A 158 7.74 14.56 -24.00
N SER A 159 7.07 14.73 -22.87
CA SER A 159 6.83 16.04 -22.26
C SER A 159 8.14 16.71 -21.82
N LEU A 160 9.07 15.96 -21.22
CA LEU A 160 10.40 16.47 -20.86
C LEU A 160 11.21 16.92 -22.08
N ASN A 161 11.23 16.12 -23.15
CA ASN A 161 11.92 16.48 -24.39
C ASN A 161 11.27 17.69 -25.10
N PHE A 162 9.97 17.90 -24.93
CA PHE A 162 9.29 19.09 -25.42
C PHE A 162 9.74 20.33 -24.63
N ALA A 163 9.75 20.23 -23.30
CA ALA A 163 10.23 21.31 -22.43
C ALA A 163 11.70 21.69 -22.69
N GLU A 164 12.59 20.71 -22.86
CA GLU A 164 14.00 20.97 -23.18
C GLU A 164 14.17 21.64 -24.54
N ARG A 165 13.46 21.19 -25.58
CA ARG A 165 13.51 21.84 -26.91
C ARG A 165 13.03 23.28 -26.86
N TRP A 166 12.02 23.55 -26.04
CA TRP A 166 11.47 24.88 -25.85
C TRP A 166 12.47 25.78 -25.09
N LEU A 167 13.05 25.30 -23.99
CA LEU A 167 14.08 25.99 -23.19
C LEU A 167 15.40 26.21 -23.96
N GLY A 168 15.80 25.25 -24.79
CA GLY A 168 17.02 25.31 -25.61
C GLY A 168 16.88 26.14 -26.89
N SER A 169 15.67 26.60 -27.22
CA SER A 169 15.42 27.37 -28.44
C SER A 169 16.20 28.69 -28.46
N ARG A 170 16.64 29.13 -29.65
CA ARG A 170 17.41 30.38 -29.84
C ARG A 170 16.69 31.62 -29.30
N LEU A 171 15.36 31.56 -29.22
CA LEU A 171 14.51 32.57 -28.60
C LEU A 171 14.94 32.84 -27.15
N ASN A 172 15.22 31.81 -26.36
CA ASN A 172 15.62 31.97 -24.96
C ASN A 172 16.98 32.70 -24.85
N ARG A 173 17.90 32.42 -25.78
CA ARG A 173 19.22 33.09 -25.86
C ARG A 173 19.10 34.57 -26.27
N LEU A 174 18.22 34.89 -27.22
CA LEU A 174 17.92 36.27 -27.62
C LEU A 174 17.23 37.06 -26.50
N LEU A 175 16.37 36.40 -25.73
CA LEU A 175 15.59 37.05 -24.67
C LEU A 175 16.34 37.18 -23.35
N GLN A 176 17.40 36.40 -23.11
CA GLN A 176 18.35 36.66 -22.02
C GLN A 176 19.04 38.03 -22.19
N VAL A 177 19.24 38.48 -23.43
CA VAL A 177 19.80 39.81 -23.73
C VAL A 177 18.82 40.94 -23.36
N LEU A 178 17.51 40.67 -23.38
CA LEU A 178 16.45 41.63 -23.02
C LEU A 178 16.30 41.84 -21.49
N GLY A 179 17.11 41.16 -20.66
CA GLY A 179 17.23 41.45 -19.23
C GLY A 179 15.97 41.12 -18.41
N ARG A 180 15.84 41.80 -17.26
CA ARG A 180 14.92 41.53 -16.13
C ARG A 180 13.42 41.41 -16.48
N TRP A 181 13.02 41.84 -17.68
CA TRP A 181 11.65 41.82 -18.20
C TRP A 181 11.45 40.75 -19.28
N ASN A 182 11.98 39.54 -19.08
CA ASN A 182 11.80 38.46 -20.02
C ASN A 182 10.50 37.68 -19.71
N PRO A 183 9.38 37.92 -20.44
CA PRO A 183 8.10 37.24 -20.19
C PRO A 183 8.21 35.73 -20.43
N ILE A 184 9.17 35.29 -21.24
CA ILE A 184 9.38 33.88 -21.54
C ILE A 184 10.06 33.17 -20.37
N LYS A 185 10.94 33.84 -19.62
CA LYS A 185 11.49 33.28 -18.38
C LYS A 185 10.41 33.13 -17.32
N GLN A 186 9.51 34.11 -17.19
CA GLN A 186 8.36 33.99 -16.27
C GLN A 186 7.43 32.85 -16.68
N TYR A 187 7.12 32.70 -17.97
CA TYR A 187 6.30 31.61 -18.46
C TYR A 187 6.96 30.24 -18.22
N ALA A 188 8.27 30.12 -18.47
CA ALA A 188 9.05 28.92 -18.17
C ALA A 188 9.01 28.56 -16.68
N ASP A 189 9.14 29.56 -15.81
CA ASP A 189 9.11 29.38 -14.36
C ASP A 189 7.71 28.96 -13.88
N THR A 190 6.64 29.51 -14.45
CA THR A 190 5.27 29.11 -14.13
C THR A 190 4.95 27.70 -14.60
N GLU A 191 5.37 27.30 -15.80
CA GLU A 191 5.21 25.92 -16.30
C GLU A 191 6.01 24.94 -15.44
N ALA A 192 7.27 25.26 -15.14
CA ALA A 192 8.11 24.41 -14.30
C ALA A 192 7.52 24.22 -12.89
N ARG A 193 6.96 25.28 -12.30
CA ARG A 193 6.22 25.19 -11.04
C ARG A 193 4.99 24.31 -11.18
N ALA A 194 4.19 24.46 -12.23
CA ALA A 194 3.02 23.61 -12.47
C ALA A 194 3.40 22.12 -12.59
N TYR A 195 4.50 21.79 -13.27
CA TYR A 195 5.01 20.41 -13.32
C TYR A 195 5.51 19.91 -11.97
N LEU A 196 6.18 20.76 -11.19
CA LEU A 196 6.64 20.42 -9.84
C LEU A 196 5.47 20.22 -8.87
N GLU A 197 4.41 21.02 -8.99
CA GLU A 197 3.17 20.87 -8.24
C GLU A 197 2.47 19.56 -8.62
N TRP A 198 2.33 19.27 -9.93
CA TRP A 198 1.78 18.00 -10.39
C TRP A 198 2.59 16.79 -9.89
N LEU A 199 3.92 16.85 -9.95
CA LEU A 199 4.78 15.81 -9.38
C LEU A 199 4.57 15.66 -7.87
N ASN A 200 4.50 16.78 -7.15
CA ASN A 200 4.25 16.78 -5.71
C ASN A 200 2.89 16.17 -5.37
N ASP A 201 1.86 16.44 -6.16
CA ASP A 201 0.53 15.87 -6.02
C ASP A 201 0.54 14.35 -6.28
N VAL A 202 1.25 13.90 -7.32
CA VAL A 202 1.43 12.47 -7.59
C VAL A 202 2.14 11.77 -6.42
N PHE A 203 3.20 12.37 -5.88
CA PHE A 203 3.89 11.82 -4.71
C PHE A 203 3.01 11.84 -3.45
N HIS A 204 2.26 12.91 -3.20
CA HIS A 204 1.32 12.98 -2.08
C HIS A 204 0.22 11.93 -2.21
N MET A 205 -0.36 11.75 -3.40
CA MET A 205 -1.35 10.71 -3.65
C MET A 205 -0.77 9.31 -3.44
N SER A 206 0.45 9.06 -3.92
CA SER A 206 1.16 7.79 -3.70
C SER A 206 1.41 7.52 -2.21
N LEU A 207 1.93 8.50 -1.46
CA LEU A 207 2.17 8.34 -0.03
C LEU A 207 0.87 8.18 0.76
N THR A 208 -0.16 8.95 0.42
CA THR A 208 -1.47 8.88 1.09
C THR A 208 -2.10 7.51 0.89
N THR A 209 -2.08 6.99 -0.34
CA THR A 209 -2.56 5.63 -0.63
C THR A 209 -1.76 4.55 0.09
N MET A 210 -0.45 4.74 0.31
CA MET A 210 0.34 3.84 1.15
C MET A 210 -0.03 3.93 2.63
N ILE A 211 -0.27 5.14 3.16
CA ILE A 211 -0.66 5.37 4.56
C ILE A 211 -2.04 4.73 4.82
N THR A 212 -3.08 5.15 4.09
CA THR A 212 -3.99 4.25 3.36
C THR A 212 -4.00 2.78 3.76
N GLN A 213 -3.23 2.04 2.96
CA GLN A 213 -3.05 0.61 3.01
C GLN A 213 -2.53 0.10 4.36
N VAL A 214 -1.53 0.77 4.94
CA VAL A 214 -0.93 0.35 6.22
C VAL A 214 -1.89 0.58 7.38
N ALA A 215 -2.60 1.71 7.40
CA ALA A 215 -3.60 2.02 8.42
C ALA A 215 -4.74 0.99 8.40
N LEU A 216 -5.21 0.60 7.22
CA LEU A 216 -6.26 -0.41 7.09
C LEU A 216 -5.81 -1.78 7.65
N ARG A 217 -4.59 -2.22 7.33
CA ARG A 217 -4.02 -3.44 7.91
C ARG A 217 -3.91 -3.37 9.43
N LEU A 218 -3.56 -2.21 9.95
CA LEU A 218 -3.44 -1.98 11.38
C LEU A 218 -4.79 -2.06 12.08
N VAL A 219 -5.85 -1.53 11.47
CA VAL A 219 -7.23 -1.66 11.97
C VAL A 219 -7.63 -3.13 12.04
N VAL A 220 -7.33 -3.93 11.01
CA VAL A 220 -7.60 -5.39 11.01
C VAL A 220 -6.76 -6.12 12.08
N ALA A 221 -5.51 -5.74 12.27
CA ALA A 221 -4.67 -6.34 13.31
C ALA A 221 -5.26 -6.06 14.71
N ILE A 222 -5.68 -4.81 14.95
CA ILE A 222 -6.29 -4.41 16.22
C ILE A 222 -7.65 -5.09 16.42
N SER A 223 -8.47 -5.23 15.37
CA SER A 223 -9.76 -5.92 15.47
C SER A 223 -9.56 -7.37 15.90
N LEU A 224 -8.64 -8.10 15.25
CA LEU A 224 -8.29 -9.48 15.60
C LEU A 224 -7.82 -9.63 17.04
N VAL A 225 -6.95 -8.73 17.52
CA VAL A 225 -6.48 -8.73 18.91
C VAL A 225 -7.61 -8.44 19.89
N THR A 226 -8.47 -7.47 19.56
CA THR A 226 -9.61 -7.11 20.39
C THR A 226 -10.60 -8.28 20.49
N PHE A 227 -10.85 -8.96 19.37
CA PHE A 227 -11.67 -10.16 19.32
C PHE A 227 -11.07 -11.28 20.18
N TYR A 228 -9.76 -11.51 20.09
CA TYR A 228 -9.06 -12.50 20.91
C TYR A 228 -9.21 -12.24 22.41
N LEU A 229 -8.94 -11.00 22.86
CA LEU A 229 -9.10 -10.62 24.26
C LEU A 229 -10.55 -10.78 24.73
N TRP A 230 -11.51 -10.39 23.88
CA TRP A 230 -12.93 -10.51 24.21
C TRP A 230 -13.38 -11.95 24.40
N VAL A 231 -12.92 -12.88 23.55
CA VAL A 231 -13.18 -14.31 23.71
C VAL A 231 -12.59 -14.82 25.02
N GLN A 232 -11.35 -14.44 25.36
CA GLN A 232 -10.67 -14.90 26.58
C GLN A 232 -11.32 -14.39 27.88
N PHE A 233 -11.89 -13.18 27.88
CA PHE A 233 -12.55 -12.61 29.06
C PHE A 233 -13.98 -13.13 29.28
N ILE A 234 -14.63 -13.68 28.26
CA ILE A 234 -16.03 -14.16 28.31
C ILE A 234 -16.11 -15.69 28.47
N SER A 235 -15.07 -16.42 28.08
CA SER A 235 -14.93 -17.87 28.31
C SER A 235 -14.57 -18.20 29.76
#